data_AF-A0A6C0B3S0-F1
#
_entry.id   AF-A0A6C0B3S0-F1
#
_cell.length_a   1.000
_cell.length_b   1.000
_cell.length_c   1.000
_cell.angle_alpha   90.00
_cell.angle_beta   90.00
_cell.angle_gamma   90.00
#
_symmetry.space_group_name_H-M   'P 1'
#
loop_
_entity.id
_entity.type
_entity.pdbx_description
1 polymer ?
#
loop_
_entity_poly.entity_id
_entity_poly.type
_entity_poly.pdbx_seq_one_letter_code
_entity_poly.pdbx_strand_id
1 'polypeptide(L)'
;MGWIVLSYDNNVPVCSWITARECCVLKVCLDERLFGDTIFRAEKVRDTYVISDVFVYNSSCIFNTSTFQQRYEWTKELLTRFYRPGLAVFIHKSNLPENISLRGWELYDWKEGSHGCFIEEQFEIVTKTDIPDVYTVVGKQGYVLVPNLKTSQYLRSKGSEFKLKCVEKDGNWEVILPN
;
A
#
# COMPACT_ATOMS: atom_id res chain seq x y z
N MET A 1 16.91 1.89 -4.59
CA MET A 1 15.73 1.35 -5.31
C MET A 1 15.92 1.55 -6.80
N GLY A 2 15.35 0.65 -7.58
CA GLY A 2 15.33 0.69 -9.03
C GLY A 2 14.34 -0.33 -9.58
N TRP A 3 14.51 -0.62 -10.86
CA TRP A 3 13.63 -1.46 -11.63
C TRP A 3 14.43 -2.55 -12.33
N ILE A 4 13.93 -3.77 -12.29
CA ILE A 4 14.38 -4.84 -13.17
C ILE A 4 13.40 -4.89 -14.33
N VAL A 5 13.90 -4.68 -15.53
CA VAL A 5 13.12 -4.71 -16.78
C VAL A 5 13.53 -5.93 -17.57
N LEU A 6 12.55 -6.77 -17.89
CA LEU A 6 12.71 -7.95 -18.73
C LEU A 6 12.00 -7.66 -20.06
N SER A 7 12.77 -7.45 -21.12
CA SER A 7 12.26 -7.06 -22.43
C SER A 7 12.97 -7.85 -23.53
N TYR A 8 12.58 -7.62 -24.78
CA TYR A 8 13.32 -8.09 -25.95
C TYR A 8 14.05 -6.94 -26.62
N ASP A 9 15.33 -7.13 -26.91
CA ASP A 9 16.11 -6.26 -27.81
C ASP A 9 16.50 -7.08 -29.05
N ASN A 10 16.02 -6.67 -30.22
CA ASN A 10 16.23 -7.40 -31.48
C ASN A 10 15.92 -8.92 -31.39
N ASN A 11 14.79 -9.28 -30.77
CA ASN A 11 14.36 -10.66 -30.49
C ASN A 11 15.27 -11.46 -29.53
N VAL A 12 16.17 -10.80 -28.81
CA VAL A 12 16.97 -11.42 -27.76
C VAL A 12 16.41 -11.01 -26.40
N PRO A 13 16.15 -11.94 -25.46
CA PRO A 13 15.70 -11.59 -24.11
C PRO A 13 16.81 -10.85 -23.35
N VAL A 14 16.48 -9.65 -22.86
CA VAL A 14 17.41 -8.77 -22.12
C VAL A 14 16.83 -8.45 -20.74
N CYS A 15 17.65 -8.65 -19.71
CA CYS A 15 17.36 -8.22 -18.35
C CYS A 15 18.18 -6.97 -18.04
N SER A 16 17.51 -5.87 -17.70
CA SER A 16 18.15 -4.60 -17.39
C SER A 16 17.84 -4.16 -15.97
N TRP A 17 18.86 -3.65 -15.27
CA TRP A 17 18.71 -2.93 -14.01
C TRP A 17 18.76 -1.43 -14.27
N ILE A 18 17.70 -0.73 -13.85
CA ILE A 18 17.53 0.69 -14.13
C ILE A 18 17.28 1.42 -12.81
N THR A 19 18.07 2.46 -12.56
CA THR A 19 17.82 3.46 -11.50
C THR A 19 17.82 4.85 -12.10
N ALA A 20 17.61 5.88 -11.28
CA ALA A 20 17.76 7.27 -11.72
C ALA A 20 19.18 7.64 -12.18
N ARG A 21 20.19 6.83 -11.87
CA ARG A 21 21.61 7.14 -12.14
C ARG A 21 22.33 6.11 -13.01
N GLU A 22 21.82 4.88 -13.05
CA GLU A 22 22.49 3.77 -13.72
C GLU A 22 21.49 2.98 -14.56
N CYS A 23 21.95 2.50 -15.71
CA CYS A 23 21.26 1.52 -16.54
C CYS A 23 22.30 0.49 -16.97
N CYS A 24 22.10 -0.78 -16.60
CA CYS A 24 23.02 -1.84 -16.96
C CYS A 24 22.30 -3.16 -17.25
N VAL A 25 22.85 -3.95 -18.16
CA VAL A 25 22.34 -5.28 -18.50
C VAL A 25 22.86 -6.30 -17.48
N LEU A 26 21.94 -7.11 -16.96
CA LEU A 26 22.24 -8.18 -16.00
C LEU A 26 22.29 -9.53 -16.71
N LYS A 27 23.24 -10.36 -16.30
CA LYS A 27 23.31 -11.78 -16.69
C LYS A 27 22.48 -12.59 -15.70
N VAL A 28 21.34 -13.11 -16.15
CA VAL A 28 20.35 -13.79 -15.31
C VAL A 28 19.96 -15.14 -15.91
N CYS A 29 19.55 -16.07 -15.06
CA CYS A 29 18.93 -17.32 -15.47
C CYS A 29 17.42 -17.24 -15.17
N LEU A 30 16.67 -16.78 -16.15
CA LEU A 30 15.21 -16.65 -16.11
C LEU A 30 14.58 -17.32 -17.32
N ASP A 31 13.34 -17.78 -17.14
CA ASP A 31 12.52 -18.30 -18.23
C ASP A 31 12.13 -17.18 -19.22
N GLU A 32 12.23 -17.46 -20.52
CA GLU A 32 11.96 -16.50 -21.60
C GLU A 32 10.52 -15.96 -21.58
N ARG A 33 9.58 -16.70 -21.00
CA ARG A 33 8.15 -16.31 -20.88
C ARG A 33 7.92 -15.07 -20.03
N LEU A 34 8.93 -14.64 -19.26
CA LEU A 34 8.87 -13.42 -18.45
C LEU A 34 9.34 -12.17 -19.22
N PHE A 35 9.98 -12.31 -20.38
CA PHE A 35 10.61 -11.19 -21.09
C PHE A 35 9.65 -10.35 -21.96
N GLY A 36 8.34 -10.54 -21.82
CA GLY A 36 7.33 -9.72 -22.52
C GLY A 36 7.16 -8.33 -21.90
N ASP A 37 8.21 -7.55 -21.68
CA ASP A 37 8.14 -6.25 -20.99
C ASP A 37 7.64 -6.35 -19.54
N THR A 38 8.13 -7.33 -18.79
CA THR A 38 7.87 -7.43 -17.35
C THR A 38 8.78 -6.48 -16.58
N ILE A 39 8.20 -5.72 -15.66
CA ILE A 39 8.91 -4.72 -14.86
C ILE A 39 8.69 -5.03 -13.38
N PHE A 40 9.78 -5.38 -12.69
CA PHE A 40 9.79 -5.57 -11.24
C PHE A 40 10.38 -4.36 -10.53
N ARG A 41 9.80 -4.02 -9.38
CA ARG A 41 10.40 -3.10 -8.43
C ARG A 41 11.41 -3.86 -7.58
N ALA A 42 12.65 -3.36 -7.52
CA ALA A 42 13.70 -4.05 -6.80
C ALA A 42 14.69 -3.11 -6.10
N GLU A 43 15.45 -3.69 -5.18
CA GLU A 43 16.51 -3.04 -4.45
C GLU A 43 17.80 -3.84 -4.55
N LYS A 44 18.89 -3.17 -4.95
CA LYS A 44 20.21 -3.79 -4.95
C LYS A 44 20.83 -3.70 -3.55
N VAL A 45 21.10 -4.84 -2.94
CA VAL A 45 21.85 -4.99 -1.70
C VAL A 45 23.11 -5.80 -2.00
N ARG A 46 24.27 -5.13 -2.00
CA ARG A 46 25.55 -5.74 -2.42
C ARG A 46 25.39 -6.33 -3.84
N ASP A 47 25.52 -7.65 -3.97
CA ASP A 47 25.41 -8.39 -5.24
C ASP A 47 24.04 -9.06 -5.44
N THR A 48 23.08 -8.78 -4.56
CA THR A 48 21.73 -9.35 -4.60
C THR A 48 20.69 -8.30 -4.97
N TYR A 49 19.75 -8.68 -5.83
CA TYR A 49 18.60 -7.88 -6.20
C TYR A 49 17.37 -8.40 -5.46
N VAL A 50 16.89 -7.62 -4.50
CA VAL A 50 15.70 -7.95 -3.72
C VAL A 50 14.46 -7.46 -4.47
N ILE A 51 13.66 -8.39 -4.96
CA ILE A 51 12.44 -8.10 -5.70
C ILE A 51 11.29 -7.87 -4.71
N SER A 52 10.62 -6.73 -4.82
CA SER A 52 9.64 -6.26 -3.83
C SER A 52 8.20 -6.18 -4.35
N ASP A 53 8.01 -5.87 -5.63
CA ASP A 53 6.69 -5.74 -6.26
C ASP A 53 6.84 -5.91 -7.78
N VAL A 54 5.73 -6.09 -8.48
CA VAL A 54 5.65 -6.12 -9.95
C VAL A 54 4.76 -4.97 -10.43
N PHE A 55 5.22 -4.22 -11.42
CA PHE A 55 4.49 -3.06 -11.96
C PHE A 55 3.78 -3.41 -13.27
N VAL A 56 4.54 -4.00 -14.20
CA VAL A 56 4.05 -4.51 -15.48
C VAL A 56 4.40 -5.99 -15.55
N TYR A 57 3.46 -6.79 -16.02
CA TYR A 57 3.68 -8.22 -16.27
C TYR A 57 3.22 -8.54 -17.69
N ASN A 58 4.14 -9.02 -18.54
CA ASN A 58 3.87 -9.34 -19.94
C ASN A 58 3.07 -8.24 -20.67
N SER A 59 3.65 -7.03 -20.71
CA SER A 59 3.11 -5.80 -21.31
C SER A 59 1.81 -5.27 -20.68
N SER A 60 1.29 -5.93 -19.63
CA SER A 60 0.08 -5.51 -18.92
C SER A 60 0.41 -4.78 -17.63
N CYS A 61 -0.08 -3.54 -17.48
CA CYS A 61 0.06 -2.78 -16.23
C CYS A 61 -0.89 -3.31 -15.15
N ILE A 62 -0.41 -4.27 -14.37
CA ILE A 62 -1.20 -4.91 -13.30
C ILE A 62 -1.28 -4.06 -12.04
N PHE A 63 -0.42 -3.05 -11.89
CA PHE A 63 -0.41 -2.18 -10.71
C PHE A 63 -1.75 -1.48 -10.46
N ASN A 64 -2.47 -1.10 -11.52
CA ASN A 64 -3.74 -0.37 -11.43
C ASN A 64 -4.95 -1.27 -11.16
N THR A 65 -4.83 -2.59 -11.37
CA THR A 65 -5.96 -3.53 -11.35
C THR A 65 -5.85 -4.59 -10.26
N SER A 66 -4.78 -4.58 -9.47
CA SER A 66 -4.51 -5.57 -8.43
C SER A 66 -4.08 -4.92 -7.12
N THR A 67 -4.25 -5.65 -6.02
CA THR A 67 -3.76 -5.21 -4.72
C THR A 67 -2.28 -5.51 -4.54
N PHE A 68 -1.61 -4.80 -3.63
CA PHE A 68 -0.21 -5.09 -3.29
C PHE A 68 -0.02 -6.55 -2.85
N GLN A 69 -0.93 -7.09 -2.02
CA GLN A 69 -0.83 -8.46 -1.54
C GLN A 69 -0.89 -9.49 -2.68
N GLN A 70 -1.77 -9.31 -3.66
CA GLN A 70 -1.84 -10.19 -4.83
C GLN A 70 -0.52 -10.18 -5.61
N ARG A 71 0.00 -8.97 -5.89
CA ARG A 71 1.27 -8.82 -6.61
C ARG A 71 2.44 -9.39 -5.84
N TYR A 72 2.47 -9.21 -4.52
CA TYR A 72 3.50 -9.76 -3.65
C TYR A 72 3.55 -11.29 -3.75
N GLU A 73 2.41 -11.98 -3.65
CA GLU A 73 2.35 -13.44 -3.80
C GLU A 73 2.68 -13.89 -5.23
N TRP A 74 2.17 -13.21 -6.26
CA TRP A 74 2.53 -13.51 -7.64
C TRP A 74 4.03 -13.40 -7.87
N THR A 75 4.67 -12.36 -7.35
CA THR A 75 6.12 -12.15 -7.53
C THR A 75 6.92 -13.28 -6.87
N LYS A 76 6.48 -13.76 -5.71
CA LYS A 76 7.04 -14.93 -5.04
C LYS A 76 6.89 -16.20 -5.88
N GLU A 77 5.71 -16.44 -6.45
CA GLU A 77 5.45 -17.59 -7.32
C GLU A 77 6.27 -17.55 -8.61
N LEU A 78 6.35 -16.38 -9.26
CA LEU A 78 7.11 -16.17 -10.49
C LEU A 78 8.59 -16.51 -10.28
N LEU A 79 9.20 -15.98 -9.21
CA LEU A 79 10.60 -16.28 -8.90
C LEU A 79 10.79 -17.76 -8.52
N THR A 80 9.85 -18.38 -7.82
CA THR A 80 9.96 -19.80 -7.47
C THR A 80 9.94 -20.71 -8.70
N ARG A 81 9.09 -20.37 -9.69
CA ARG A 81 8.89 -21.20 -10.89
C ARG A 81 9.93 -20.94 -11.98
N PHE A 82 10.24 -19.68 -12.25
CA PHE A 82 10.94 -19.27 -13.46
C PHE A 82 12.36 -18.76 -13.25
N TYR A 83 12.79 -18.59 -12.00
CA TYR A 83 14.15 -18.18 -11.67
C TYR A 83 15.00 -19.35 -11.18
N ARG A 84 16.27 -19.31 -11.60
CA ARG A 84 17.32 -20.17 -11.10
C ARG A 84 18.52 -19.30 -10.71
N PRO A 85 19.20 -19.59 -9.60
CA PRO A 85 20.41 -18.86 -9.22
C PRO A 85 21.44 -18.85 -10.35
N GLY A 86 21.93 -17.65 -10.67
CA GLY A 86 22.94 -17.42 -11.70
C GLY A 86 23.93 -16.33 -11.26
N LEU A 87 24.47 -15.57 -12.21
CA LEU A 87 25.42 -14.49 -11.93
C LEU A 87 24.77 -13.32 -11.17
N ALA A 88 23.57 -12.89 -11.56
CA ALA A 88 22.77 -11.99 -10.76
C ALA A 88 21.83 -12.81 -9.85
N VAL A 89 21.88 -12.52 -8.55
CA VAL A 89 21.06 -13.23 -7.56
C VAL A 89 19.79 -12.43 -7.29
N PHE A 90 18.64 -13.02 -7.62
CA PHE A 90 17.32 -12.46 -7.30
C PHE A 90 16.75 -13.15 -6.07
N ILE A 91 16.26 -12.36 -5.12
CA ILE A 91 15.61 -12.85 -3.90
C ILE A 91 14.27 -12.15 -3.75
N HIS A 92 13.20 -12.92 -3.52
CA HIS A 92 11.92 -12.33 -3.17
C HIS A 92 12.00 -11.70 -1.77
N LYS A 93 11.36 -10.55 -1.58
CA LYS A 93 11.38 -9.81 -0.30
C LYS A 93 11.02 -10.65 0.92
N SER A 94 10.13 -11.65 0.79
CA SER A 94 9.77 -12.57 1.90
C SER A 94 10.90 -13.47 2.37
N ASN A 95 11.92 -13.69 1.53
CA ASN A 95 13.02 -14.61 1.80
C ASN A 95 14.30 -13.85 2.18
N LEU A 96 14.16 -12.56 2.54
CA LEU A 96 15.29 -11.75 2.95
C LEU A 96 15.78 -12.18 4.34
N PRO A 97 17.09 -12.43 4.52
CA PRO A 97 17.67 -12.67 5.84
C PRO A 97 17.41 -11.52 6.82
N GLU A 98 17.10 -11.84 8.08
CA GLU A 98 16.76 -10.85 9.13
C GLU A 98 17.88 -9.83 9.41
N ASN A 99 19.12 -10.17 9.06
CA ASN A 99 20.28 -9.30 9.23
C ASN A 99 20.45 -8.24 8.12
N ILE A 100 19.58 -8.23 7.10
CA ILE A 100 19.63 -7.24 6.02
C ILE A 100 18.52 -6.21 6.21
N SER A 101 18.93 -4.99 6.61
CA SER A 101 18.03 -3.83 6.64
C SER A 101 17.89 -3.24 5.24
N LEU A 102 16.69 -3.31 4.66
CA LEU A 102 16.35 -2.53 3.46
C LEU A 102 15.91 -1.11 3.85
N ARG A 103 16.20 -0.14 2.99
CA ARG A 103 15.86 1.27 3.26
C ARG A 103 14.36 1.47 3.02
N GLY A 104 13.61 1.83 4.06
CA GLY A 104 12.13 1.84 4.01
C GLY A 104 11.51 0.46 4.25
N TRP A 105 12.26 -0.45 4.89
CA TRP A 105 11.73 -1.69 5.43
C TRP A 105 10.89 -1.39 6.67
N GLU A 106 9.60 -1.21 6.46
CA GLU A 106 8.60 -1.32 7.52
C GLU A 106 7.90 -2.66 7.32
N LEU A 107 7.90 -3.47 8.38
CA LEU A 107 6.94 -4.56 8.48
C LEU A 107 5.59 -3.87 8.63
N TYR A 108 4.74 -3.98 7.61
CA TYR A 108 3.33 -3.68 7.76
C TYR A 108 2.77 -4.70 8.74
N ASP A 109 2.79 -4.35 10.02
CA ASP A 109 2.03 -5.07 11.01
C ASP A 109 0.56 -4.65 10.88
N TRP A 110 -0.36 -5.53 11.29
CA TRP A 110 -1.78 -5.19 11.36
C TRP A 110 -2.10 -4.35 12.61
N LYS A 111 -1.07 -3.76 13.23
CA LYS A 111 -1.22 -3.02 14.47
C LYS A 111 -1.61 -1.60 14.11
N GLU A 112 -2.79 -1.19 14.57
CA GLU A 112 -3.29 0.15 14.35
C GLU A 112 -2.26 1.20 14.81
N GLY A 113 -1.96 2.17 13.93
CA GLY A 113 -1.01 3.25 14.21
C GLY A 113 0.45 2.97 13.91
N SER A 114 0.79 1.81 13.32
CA SER A 114 2.14 1.55 12.84
C SER A 114 2.49 2.32 11.57
N HIS A 115 3.79 2.53 11.36
CA HIS A 115 4.29 3.17 10.15
C HIS A 115 3.93 2.31 8.91
N GLY A 116 3.27 2.94 7.94
CA GLY A 116 2.87 2.31 6.68
C GLY A 116 1.42 1.81 6.62
N CYS A 117 0.67 1.76 7.74
CA CYS A 117 -0.72 1.33 7.71
C CYS A 117 -1.65 2.48 7.30
N PHE A 118 -2.22 2.41 6.09
CA PHE A 118 -3.32 3.30 5.69
C PHE A 118 -4.59 2.85 6.41
N ILE A 119 -5.01 3.61 7.42
CA ILE A 119 -6.29 3.37 8.09
C ILE A 119 -7.37 4.06 7.26
N GLU A 120 -8.34 3.30 6.75
CA GLU A 120 -9.59 3.88 6.28
C GLU A 120 -10.21 4.66 7.44
N GLU A 121 -10.38 5.96 7.22
CA GLU A 121 -10.90 6.87 8.22
C GLU A 121 -12.18 6.29 8.86
N GLN A 122 -12.12 5.96 10.15
CA GLN A 122 -13.28 5.42 10.86
C GLN A 122 -14.32 6.54 11.03
N PHE A 123 -15.49 6.35 10.42
CA PHE A 123 -16.63 7.25 10.55
C PHE A 123 -17.68 6.62 11.45
N GLU A 124 -18.22 7.41 12.36
CA GLU A 124 -19.37 7.08 13.19
C GLU A 124 -20.66 7.55 12.53
N ILE A 125 -21.75 6.84 12.77
CA ILE A 125 -23.09 7.25 12.34
C ILE A 125 -23.68 8.14 13.44
N VAL A 126 -23.92 9.41 13.11
CA VAL A 126 -24.51 10.40 14.00
C VAL A 126 -25.96 10.62 13.61
N THR A 127 -26.85 10.58 14.60
CA THR A 127 -28.29 10.79 14.42
C THR A 127 -28.75 12.02 15.20
N LYS A 128 -29.58 12.83 14.56
CA LYS A 128 -30.24 13.98 15.19
C LYS A 128 -31.37 13.51 16.09
N THR A 129 -31.47 14.06 17.28
CA THR A 129 -32.59 13.79 18.20
C THR A 129 -33.74 14.77 18.00
N ASP A 130 -34.86 14.54 18.68
CA ASP A 130 -36.00 15.46 18.70
C ASP A 130 -35.69 16.80 19.38
N ILE A 131 -34.60 16.86 20.15
CA ILE A 131 -34.13 18.08 20.80
C ILE A 131 -33.18 18.83 19.85
N PRO A 132 -33.42 20.12 19.57
CA PRO A 132 -32.52 20.93 18.74
C PRO A 132 -31.08 20.93 19.26
N ASP A 133 -30.11 20.83 18.34
CA ASP A 133 -28.67 20.77 18.62
C ASP A 133 -28.18 19.61 19.50
N VAL A 134 -29.02 18.58 19.69
CA VAL A 134 -28.63 17.36 20.41
C VAL A 134 -28.55 16.20 19.43
N TYR A 135 -27.39 15.55 19.39
CA TYR A 135 -27.10 14.43 18.52
C TYR A 135 -26.50 13.27 19.30
N THR A 136 -26.69 12.05 18.82
CA THR A 136 -26.17 10.82 19.42
C THR A 136 -25.43 9.99 18.37
N VAL A 137 -24.54 9.13 18.83
CA VAL A 137 -23.85 8.16 17.97
C VAL A 137 -24.60 6.82 18.04
N VAL A 138 -24.95 6.26 16.89
CA VAL A 138 -25.72 5.02 16.81
C VAL A 138 -24.98 3.89 17.52
N GLY A 139 -25.67 3.23 18.47
CA GLY A 139 -25.12 2.10 19.22
C GLY A 139 -24.13 2.47 20.33
N LYS A 140 -23.94 3.77 20.62
CA LYS A 140 -23.03 4.24 21.68
C LYS A 140 -23.76 5.14 22.68
N GLN A 141 -23.23 5.21 23.90
CA GLN A 141 -23.76 6.07 24.97
C GLN A 141 -23.16 7.48 24.88
N GLY A 142 -23.88 8.48 25.39
CA GLY A 142 -23.44 9.87 25.41
C GLY A 142 -23.96 10.72 24.24
N TYR A 143 -23.67 12.02 24.30
CA TYR A 143 -24.10 12.99 23.29
C TYR A 143 -22.91 13.53 22.49
N VAL A 144 -23.19 14.01 21.28
CA VAL A 144 -22.22 14.74 20.49
C VAL A 144 -22.09 16.16 21.03
N LEU A 145 -20.87 16.55 21.36
CA LEU A 145 -20.52 17.88 21.85
C LEU A 145 -20.55 18.89 20.70
N VAL A 146 -21.22 20.03 20.95
CA VAL A 146 -21.31 21.15 20.03
C VAL A 146 -20.64 22.37 20.67
N PRO A 147 -19.29 22.45 20.66
CA PRO A 147 -18.56 23.43 21.45
C PRO A 147 -18.62 24.86 20.90
N ASN A 148 -18.97 25.04 19.62
CA ASN A 148 -18.99 26.35 18.99
C ASN A 148 -20.07 26.45 17.89
N LEU A 149 -20.36 27.69 17.47
CA LEU A 149 -21.39 27.98 16.48
C LEU A 149 -21.08 27.37 15.10
N LYS A 150 -19.79 27.28 14.73
CA LYS A 150 -19.37 26.66 13.46
C LYS A 150 -19.77 25.17 13.43
N THR A 151 -19.55 24.46 14.53
CA THR A 151 -19.96 23.07 14.70
C THR A 151 -21.48 22.93 14.65
N SER A 152 -22.23 23.80 15.35
CA SER A 152 -23.70 23.78 15.31
C SER A 152 -24.24 24.00 13.89
N GLN A 153 -23.75 25.02 13.18
CA GLN A 153 -24.15 25.30 11.80
C GLN A 153 -23.84 24.12 10.88
N TYR A 154 -22.66 23.52 11.02
CA TYR A 154 -22.27 22.36 10.23
C TYR A 154 -23.18 21.16 10.50
N LEU A 155 -23.43 20.79 11.77
CA LEU A 155 -24.28 19.64 12.09
C LEU A 155 -25.74 19.87 11.70
N ARG A 156 -26.24 21.10 11.76
CA ARG A 156 -27.58 21.47 11.27
C ARG A 156 -27.70 21.41 9.75
N SER A 157 -26.60 21.63 9.03
CA SER A 157 -26.58 21.49 7.56
C SER A 157 -26.71 20.04 7.09
N LYS A 158 -26.53 19.08 8.00
CA LYS A 158 -26.66 17.64 7.72
C LYS A 158 -28.10 17.17 7.95
N GLY A 159 -28.43 16.03 7.33
CA GLY A 159 -29.73 15.39 7.46
C GLY A 159 -29.99 14.79 8.84
N SER A 160 -31.03 13.96 8.94
CA SER A 160 -31.39 13.26 10.18
C SER A 160 -30.34 12.24 10.63
N GLU A 161 -29.61 11.65 9.69
CA GLU A 161 -28.54 10.69 9.93
C GLU A 161 -27.38 10.96 8.96
N PHE A 162 -26.15 10.95 9.45
CA PHE A 162 -24.96 11.20 8.63
C PHE A 162 -23.70 10.59 9.25
N LYS A 163 -22.71 10.34 8.39
CA LYS A 163 -21.40 9.83 8.80
C LYS A 163 -20.46 10.97 9.17
N LEU A 164 -19.80 10.85 10.32
CA LEU A 164 -18.85 11.83 10.81
C LEU A 164 -17.75 11.18 11.63
N LYS A 165 -16.56 11.78 11.63
CA LYS A 165 -15.51 11.41 12.57
C LYS A 165 -15.84 11.96 13.95
N CYS A 166 -15.89 11.07 14.94
CA CYS A 166 -16.13 11.42 16.33
C CYS A 166 -15.07 10.75 17.22
N VAL A 167 -14.66 11.44 18.28
CA VAL A 167 -13.74 10.90 19.29
C VAL A 167 -14.44 10.94 20.65
N GLU A 168 -14.38 9.84 21.39
CA GLU A 168 -14.95 9.79 22.74
C GLU A 168 -14.12 10.63 23.71
N LYS A 169 -14.78 11.45 24.51
CA LYS A 169 -14.19 12.32 25.51
C LYS A 169 -15.15 12.48 26.68
N ASP A 170 -14.72 12.01 27.85
CA ASP A 170 -15.48 12.10 29.10
C ASP A 170 -16.93 11.56 29.00
N GLY A 171 -17.11 10.44 28.28
CA GLY A 171 -18.41 9.80 28.07
C GLY A 171 -19.32 10.52 27.06
N ASN A 172 -18.80 11.51 26.34
CA ASN A 172 -19.46 12.20 25.23
C ASN A 172 -18.61 12.13 23.95
N TRP A 173 -19.10 12.66 22.84
CA TRP A 173 -18.48 12.53 21.52
C TRP A 173 -18.08 13.89 20.96
N GLU A 174 -16.79 14.14 20.78
CA GLU A 174 -16.28 15.35 20.13
C GLU A 174 -16.15 15.14 18.62
N VAL A 175 -16.67 16.06 17.81
CA VAL A 175 -16.65 15.94 16.34
C VAL A 175 -15.38 16.52 15.73
N ILE A 176 -14.82 15.80 14.76
CA ILE A 176 -13.73 16.31 13.93
C ILE A 176 -14.34 16.82 12.63
N LEU A 177 -14.45 18.15 12.51
CA LEU A 177 -14.93 18.78 11.29
C LEU A 177 -13.91 18.60 10.16
N PRO A 178 -14.33 18.26 8.92
CA PRO A 178 -13.43 18.32 7.78
C PRO A 178 -12.97 19.77 7.56
N ASN A 179 -11.67 19.93 7.29
CA ASN A 179 -11.07 21.25 6.99
C ASN A 179 -11.68 21.89 5.74
#